data_AF-A0A6A6IRG6-F1
#
_entry.id   AF-A0A6A6IRG6-F1
#
_cell.length_a   1.000
_cell.length_b   1.000
_cell.length_c   1.000
_cell.angle_alpha   90.00
_cell.angle_beta   90.00
_cell.angle_gamma   90.00
#
_symmetry.space_group_name_H-M   'P 1'
#
loop_
_entity.id
_entity.type
_entity.pdbx_description
1 polymer ?
#
loop_
_entity_poly.entity_id
_entity_poly.type
_entity_poly.pdbx_seq_one_letter_code
_entity_poly.pdbx_strand_id
1 'polypeptide(L)'
;MILTRAIIIPFALYTLFNFTSMLLEVPTLRLFEHAICVRSNQRLEVDEAECKPAGIQNMLSLVVGWKLTLDACAGLLTAMFYGSVAERLGEKLVLLLSLTGFVAMQLVDIVICSFPLRFPVQAVWFSSFFLLIGGGQRIFNSMIFTLVSNALDEANRTTYLYWLAFGPHCMRFIAPRIAAGLMGVGLLEPFWLGIGVIALMSSIIPLVVESNRTRPRKISSNDYLPISRSEGRESETFSRSSSREGSENALAPRPISRQASGETPSRDEPPNNIRQRVSKFLLANFYDITTFLRVPKVLFCLSTVFLKRIGFASSAFAFQYVSERFGWQLHQTTWLRVVSGAGAIAIGIAAPTITTYVIRTGAYPPLVDLSSIRAALTILCVSFFATWKAASSAMIMFSMFGIGFGEGLEPALQGFISFAAESISSSRVFTTYAFFDAAAELTAGPLIARLLAIGRTEDHPSDGVCFLASSVYF
;
A
#
# COMPACT_ATOMS: atom_id res chain seq x y z
N MET A 1 4.56 -14.08 -27.70
CA MET A 1 3.44 -14.78 -27.02
C MET A 1 3.70 -15.04 -25.54
N ILE A 2 4.86 -15.58 -25.14
CA ILE A 2 5.19 -15.86 -23.72
C ILE A 2 5.29 -14.57 -22.89
N LEU A 3 6.04 -13.57 -23.36
CA LEU A 3 6.17 -12.26 -22.69
C LEU A 3 4.81 -11.56 -22.54
N THR A 4 3.98 -11.61 -23.58
CA THR A 4 2.62 -11.07 -23.58
C THR A 4 1.75 -11.73 -22.49
N ARG A 5 1.82 -13.05 -22.34
CA ARG A 5 1.09 -13.78 -21.28
C ARG A 5 1.65 -13.50 -19.89
N ALA A 6 2.97 -13.36 -19.77
CA ALA A 6 3.64 -13.02 -18.51
C ALA A 6 3.26 -11.65 -17.95
N ILE A 7 2.73 -10.73 -18.79
CA ILE A 7 2.28 -9.40 -18.37
C ILE A 7 0.75 -9.35 -18.23
N ILE A 8 0.01 -9.85 -19.23
CA ILE A 8 -1.46 -9.73 -19.25
C ILE A 8 -2.11 -10.46 -18.08
N ILE A 9 -1.62 -11.67 -17.74
CA ILE A 9 -2.23 -12.47 -16.68
C ILE A 9 -2.07 -11.80 -15.31
N PRO A 10 -0.86 -11.38 -14.87
CA PRO A 10 -0.74 -10.61 -13.62
C PRO A 10 -1.55 -9.33 -13.61
N PHE A 11 -1.65 -8.62 -14.74
CA PHE A 11 -2.47 -7.40 -14.84
C PHE A 11 -3.95 -7.71 -14.62
N ALA A 12 -4.48 -8.74 -15.28
CA ALA A 12 -5.86 -9.19 -15.10
C ALA A 12 -6.13 -9.62 -13.65
N LEU A 13 -5.23 -10.40 -13.05
CA LEU A 13 -5.31 -10.80 -11.64
C LEU A 13 -5.31 -9.56 -10.72
N TYR A 14 -4.44 -8.59 -10.95
CA TYR A 14 -4.43 -7.35 -10.16
C TYR A 14 -5.74 -6.58 -10.26
N THR A 15 -6.27 -6.43 -11.47
CA THR A 15 -7.55 -5.75 -11.68
C THR A 15 -8.71 -6.50 -11.00
N LEU A 16 -8.78 -7.82 -11.12
CA LEU A 16 -9.84 -8.63 -10.50
C LEU A 16 -9.77 -8.61 -8.96
N PHE A 17 -8.56 -8.62 -8.37
CA PHE A 17 -8.42 -8.50 -6.93
C PHE A 17 -8.88 -7.11 -6.46
N ASN A 18 -8.40 -6.05 -7.09
CA ASN A 18 -8.80 -4.68 -6.73
C ASN A 18 -10.29 -4.43 -6.97
N PHE A 19 -10.86 -5.02 -8.02
CA PHE A 19 -12.31 -5.04 -8.24
C PHE A 19 -13.01 -5.64 -7.03
N THR A 20 -12.59 -6.82 -6.57
CA THR A 20 -13.20 -7.52 -5.43
C THR A 20 -13.06 -6.73 -4.13
N SER A 21 -11.88 -6.18 -3.84
CA SER A 21 -11.68 -5.34 -2.64
C SER A 21 -12.56 -4.10 -2.65
N MET A 22 -12.67 -3.40 -3.78
CA MET A 22 -13.52 -2.20 -3.89
C MET A 22 -15.01 -2.54 -3.92
N LEU A 23 -15.39 -3.72 -4.44
CA LEU A 23 -16.76 -4.22 -4.45
C LEU A 23 -17.27 -4.46 -3.03
N LEU A 24 -16.43 -5.04 -2.16
CA LEU A 24 -16.84 -5.53 -0.83
C LEU A 24 -16.69 -4.49 0.28
N GLU A 25 -16.07 -3.33 0.02
CA GLU A 25 -15.82 -2.29 1.02
C GLU A 25 -17.11 -1.80 1.72
N VAL A 26 -18.08 -1.31 0.95
CA VAL A 26 -19.36 -0.80 1.50
C VAL A 26 -20.30 -1.94 1.93
N PRO A 27 -20.44 -3.06 1.18
CA PRO A 27 -21.23 -4.20 1.64
C PRO A 27 -20.79 -4.76 2.98
N THR A 28 -19.48 -4.82 3.26
CA THR A 28 -18.98 -5.28 4.57
C THR A 28 -19.41 -4.33 5.68
N LEU A 29 -19.34 -3.02 5.46
CA LEU A 29 -19.86 -2.03 6.40
C LEU A 29 -21.37 -2.21 6.66
N ARG A 30 -22.17 -2.40 5.60
CA ARG A 30 -23.62 -2.62 5.72
C ARG A 30 -23.96 -3.93 6.44
N LEU A 31 -23.19 -5.00 6.17
CA LEU A 31 -23.35 -6.29 6.82
C LEU A 31 -23.10 -6.18 8.34
N PHE A 32 -22.05 -5.46 8.74
CA PHE A 32 -21.76 -5.20 10.16
C PHE A 32 -22.83 -4.34 10.82
N GLU A 33 -23.26 -3.26 10.17
CA GLU A 33 -24.33 -2.37 10.67
C GLU A 33 -25.62 -3.17 10.91
N HIS A 34 -26.05 -3.96 9.92
CA HIS A 34 -27.24 -4.78 10.01
C HIS A 34 -27.16 -5.80 11.15
N ALA A 35 -26.03 -6.50 11.31
CA ALA A 35 -25.84 -7.47 12.38
C ALA A 35 -25.92 -6.83 13.78
N ILE A 36 -25.33 -5.64 13.96
CA ILE A 36 -25.41 -4.87 15.21
C ILE A 36 -26.86 -4.46 15.49
N CYS A 37 -27.53 -3.96 14.46
CA CYS A 37 -28.88 -3.43 14.53
C CYS A 37 -29.92 -4.50 14.88
N VAL A 38 -29.87 -5.68 14.24
CA VAL A 38 -30.69 -6.85 14.55
C VAL A 38 -30.48 -7.30 16.00
N ARG A 39 -29.23 -7.35 16.45
CA ARG A 39 -28.90 -7.74 17.82
C ARG A 39 -29.40 -6.73 18.85
N SER A 40 -29.31 -5.43 18.55
CA SER A 40 -29.79 -4.36 19.43
C SER A 40 -31.31 -4.39 19.56
N ASN A 41 -32.02 -4.61 18.44
CA ASN A 41 -33.48 -4.63 18.40
C ASN A 41 -34.11 -5.98 18.75
N GLN A 42 -33.32 -7.06 18.85
CA GLN A 42 -33.79 -8.44 19.03
C GLN A 42 -34.82 -8.88 17.95
N ARG A 43 -34.73 -8.30 16.75
CA ARG A 43 -35.63 -8.55 15.61
C ARG A 43 -34.80 -8.85 14.36
N LEU A 44 -35.16 -9.91 13.62
CA LEU A 44 -34.41 -10.35 12.42
C LEU A 44 -34.63 -9.43 11.22
N GLU A 45 -35.82 -8.85 11.09
CA GLU A 45 -36.16 -7.90 10.04
C GLU A 45 -36.13 -6.49 10.63
N VAL A 46 -35.19 -5.67 10.14
CA VAL A 46 -34.98 -4.29 10.57
C VAL A 46 -34.69 -3.43 9.36
N ASP A 47 -35.38 -2.30 9.23
CA ASP A 47 -35.09 -1.35 8.17
C ASP A 47 -33.75 -0.63 8.41
N GLU A 48 -33.09 -0.19 7.34
CA GLU A 48 -31.82 0.54 7.44
C GLU A 48 -31.94 1.82 8.26
N ALA A 49 -33.08 2.51 8.19
CA ALA A 49 -33.31 3.74 8.92
C ALA A 49 -33.28 3.52 10.45
N GLU A 50 -33.69 2.35 10.93
CA GLU A 50 -33.66 1.98 12.35
C GLU A 50 -32.24 1.72 12.87
N CYS A 51 -31.24 1.66 11.99
CA CYS A 51 -29.85 1.33 12.35
C CYS A 51 -28.95 2.56 12.56
N LYS A 52 -29.49 3.77 12.46
CA LYS A 52 -28.76 5.04 12.67
C LYS A 52 -28.60 5.53 14.12
N PRO A 53 -29.32 5.01 15.15
CA PRO A 53 -29.10 5.40 16.54
C PRO A 53 -27.64 5.31 17.01
N ALA A 54 -27.29 6.17 17.98
CA ALA A 54 -25.90 6.40 18.38
C ALA A 54 -25.21 5.14 18.90
N GLY A 55 -25.92 4.30 19.66
CA GLY A 55 -25.41 3.04 20.17
C GLY A 55 -24.94 2.08 19.07
N ILE A 56 -25.69 1.99 17.97
CA ILE A 56 -25.39 1.11 16.82
C ILE A 56 -24.18 1.66 16.06
N GLN A 57 -24.19 2.97 15.76
CA GLN A 57 -23.13 3.61 14.98
C GLN A 57 -21.78 3.67 15.73
N ASN A 58 -21.79 3.86 17.05
CA ASN A 58 -20.59 3.77 17.89
C ASN A 58 -19.99 2.38 17.89
N MET A 59 -20.84 1.36 17.96
CA MET A 59 -20.39 -0.01 17.89
C MET A 59 -19.82 -0.35 16.51
N LEU A 60 -20.48 0.12 15.44
CA LEU A 60 -20.04 -0.07 14.06
C LEU A 60 -18.65 0.52 13.83
N SER A 61 -18.42 1.78 14.24
CA SER A 61 -17.12 2.43 14.03
C SER A 61 -16.01 1.71 14.78
N LEU A 62 -16.27 1.23 16.01
CA LEU A 62 -15.32 0.45 16.79
C LEU A 62 -14.95 -0.87 16.10
N VAL A 63 -15.95 -1.63 15.62
CA VAL A 63 -15.74 -2.91 14.95
C VAL A 63 -14.92 -2.74 13.68
N VAL A 64 -15.31 -1.78 12.82
CA VAL A 64 -14.61 -1.47 11.57
C VAL A 64 -13.17 -0.99 11.84
N GLY A 65 -12.99 -0.10 12.81
CA GLY A 65 -11.67 0.43 13.17
C GLY A 65 -10.69 -0.66 13.60
N TRP A 66 -11.11 -1.54 14.51
CA TRP A 66 -10.25 -2.66 14.93
C TRP A 66 -10.05 -3.70 13.83
N LYS A 67 -11.08 -3.99 13.03
CA LYS A 67 -10.99 -4.92 11.90
C LYS A 67 -9.92 -4.46 10.89
N LEU A 68 -9.92 -3.17 10.52
CA LEU A 68 -8.90 -2.58 9.65
C LEU A 68 -7.48 -2.80 10.18
N THR A 69 -7.25 -2.53 11.48
CA THR A 69 -5.95 -2.73 12.12
C THR A 69 -5.54 -4.20 12.17
N LEU A 70 -6.45 -5.10 12.52
CA LEU A 70 -6.16 -6.53 12.62
C LEU A 70 -5.84 -7.14 11.25
N ASP A 71 -6.57 -6.74 10.21
CA ASP A 71 -6.33 -7.17 8.83
C ASP A 71 -4.96 -6.68 8.33
N ALA A 72 -4.62 -5.41 8.59
CA ALA A 72 -3.33 -4.84 8.26
C ALA A 72 -2.19 -5.56 9.01
N CYS A 73 -2.39 -5.86 10.30
CA CYS A 73 -1.44 -6.59 11.13
C CYS A 73 -1.12 -7.98 10.57
N ALA A 74 -2.15 -8.75 10.20
CA ALA A 74 -1.96 -10.07 9.62
C ALA A 74 -1.13 -10.03 8.32
N GLY A 75 -1.42 -9.07 7.44
CA GLY A 75 -0.66 -8.86 6.20
C GLY A 75 0.80 -8.45 6.45
N LEU A 76 1.05 -7.58 7.43
CA LEU A 76 2.39 -7.10 7.77
C LEU A 76 3.25 -8.18 8.43
N LEU A 77 2.69 -8.89 9.41
CA LEU A 77 3.39 -9.97 10.12
C LEU A 77 3.86 -11.07 9.17
N THR A 78 3.07 -11.35 8.13
CA THR A 78 3.34 -12.42 7.18
C THR A 78 4.15 -11.98 5.95
N ALA A 79 4.48 -10.70 5.81
CA ALA A 79 5.16 -10.19 4.62
C ALA A 79 6.54 -10.80 4.36
N MET A 80 7.42 -10.80 5.37
CA MET A 80 8.74 -11.43 5.23
C MET A 80 8.64 -12.95 5.04
N PHE A 81 7.66 -13.58 5.70
CA PHE A 81 7.45 -15.02 5.60
C PHE A 81 7.06 -15.41 4.19
N TYR A 82 6.02 -14.80 3.62
CA TYR A 82 5.57 -15.12 2.28
C TYR A 82 6.52 -14.64 1.19
N GLY A 83 7.32 -13.59 1.42
CA GLY A 83 8.44 -13.24 0.54
C GLY A 83 9.45 -14.39 0.43
N SER A 84 9.87 -14.98 1.56
CA SER A 84 10.76 -16.14 1.54
C SER A 84 10.10 -17.41 0.97
N VAL A 85 8.78 -17.58 1.16
CA VAL A 85 8.05 -18.70 0.56
C VAL A 85 8.00 -18.56 -0.95
N ALA A 86 7.75 -17.35 -1.48
CA ALA A 86 7.74 -17.07 -2.91
C ALA A 86 9.09 -17.40 -3.56
N GLU A 87 10.21 -17.05 -2.93
CA GLU A 87 11.55 -17.37 -3.43
C GLU A 87 11.83 -18.88 -3.53
N ARG A 88 11.18 -19.71 -2.70
CA ARG A 88 11.46 -21.16 -2.59
C ARG A 88 10.44 -22.04 -3.29
N LEU A 89 9.17 -21.70 -3.14
CA LEU A 89 8.02 -22.49 -3.59
C LEU A 89 7.28 -21.83 -4.76
N GLY A 90 7.70 -20.63 -5.17
CA GLY A 90 7.15 -19.89 -6.31
C GLY A 90 6.05 -18.90 -5.93
N GLU A 91 5.88 -17.85 -6.76
CA GLU A 91 4.89 -16.80 -6.51
C GLU A 91 3.45 -17.30 -6.66
N LYS A 92 3.20 -18.33 -7.50
CA LYS A 92 1.85 -18.86 -7.75
C LYS A 92 1.22 -19.47 -6.49
N LEU A 93 2.01 -20.20 -5.71
CA LEU A 93 1.54 -20.79 -4.46
C LEU A 93 1.14 -19.69 -3.48
N VAL A 94 1.97 -18.64 -3.36
CA VAL A 94 1.69 -17.51 -2.47
C VAL A 94 0.43 -16.79 -2.91
N LEU A 95 0.24 -16.54 -4.22
CA LEU A 95 -1.00 -15.96 -4.75
C LEU A 95 -2.25 -16.79 -4.39
N LEU A 96 -2.21 -18.12 -4.55
CA LEU A 96 -3.32 -19.01 -4.19
C LEU A 96 -3.61 -18.99 -2.69
N LEU A 97 -2.57 -18.99 -1.86
CA LEU A 97 -2.72 -18.86 -0.42
C LEU A 97 -3.37 -17.51 -0.08
N SER A 98 -2.90 -16.39 -0.63
CA SER A 98 -3.49 -15.07 -0.40
C SER A 98 -4.98 -15.01 -0.73
N LEU A 99 -5.41 -15.63 -1.85
CA LEU A 99 -6.82 -15.74 -2.21
C LEU A 99 -7.60 -16.61 -1.21
N THR A 100 -7.03 -17.73 -0.80
CA THR A 100 -7.65 -18.67 0.14
C THR A 100 -7.90 -18.01 1.50
N GLY A 101 -6.89 -17.33 2.07
CA GLY A 101 -7.03 -16.60 3.33
C GLY A 101 -8.06 -15.47 3.25
N PHE A 102 -8.10 -14.75 2.13
CA PHE A 102 -9.07 -13.67 1.91
C PHE A 102 -10.51 -14.21 1.81
N VAL A 103 -10.75 -15.29 1.06
CA VAL A 103 -12.09 -15.93 0.98
C VAL A 103 -12.52 -16.50 2.32
N ALA A 104 -11.61 -17.18 3.04
CA ALA A 104 -11.92 -17.73 4.35
C ALA A 104 -12.31 -16.64 5.35
N MET A 105 -11.59 -15.51 5.36
CA MET A 105 -11.97 -14.34 6.16
C MET A 105 -13.39 -13.84 5.81
N GLN A 106 -13.69 -13.64 4.52
CA GLN A 106 -15.01 -13.17 4.08
C GLN A 106 -16.13 -14.15 4.46
N LEU A 107 -15.92 -15.45 4.31
CA LEU A 107 -16.91 -16.47 4.68
C LEU A 107 -17.19 -16.45 6.18
N VAL A 108 -16.16 -16.29 7.01
CA VAL A 108 -16.30 -16.20 8.47
C VAL A 108 -17.08 -14.94 8.87
N ASP A 109 -16.80 -13.79 8.24
CA ASP A 109 -17.56 -12.55 8.46
C ASP A 109 -19.04 -12.74 8.10
N ILE A 110 -19.33 -13.36 6.95
CA ILE A 110 -20.71 -13.68 6.51
C ILE A 110 -21.41 -14.59 7.52
N VAL A 111 -20.75 -15.66 7.96
CA VAL A 111 -21.33 -16.61 8.93
C VAL A 111 -21.65 -15.91 10.26
N ILE A 112 -20.72 -15.13 10.79
CA ILE A 112 -20.92 -14.41 12.07
C ILE A 112 -22.08 -13.42 11.95
N CYS A 113 -22.12 -12.64 10.88
CA CYS A 113 -23.16 -11.63 10.66
C CYS A 113 -24.52 -12.19 10.24
N SER A 114 -24.58 -13.44 9.74
CA SER A 114 -25.84 -14.13 9.45
C SER A 114 -26.53 -14.66 10.71
N PHE A 115 -25.80 -14.83 11.82
CA PHE A 115 -26.34 -15.27 13.11
C PHE A 115 -26.10 -14.24 14.24
N PRO A 116 -26.60 -13.00 14.09
CA PRO A 116 -26.29 -11.88 15.01
C PRO A 116 -26.85 -12.05 16.42
N LEU A 117 -27.88 -12.88 16.60
CA LEU A 117 -28.42 -13.20 17.93
C LEU A 117 -27.52 -14.19 18.68
N ARG A 118 -26.84 -15.10 17.96
CA ARG A 118 -25.98 -16.12 18.56
C ARG A 118 -24.57 -15.60 18.83
N PHE A 119 -23.98 -14.88 17.88
CA PHE A 119 -22.62 -14.37 17.97
C PHE A 119 -22.62 -12.84 18.11
N PRO A 120 -21.80 -12.26 19.00
CA PRO A 120 -21.59 -10.83 19.02
C PRO A 120 -20.80 -10.41 17.77
N VAL A 121 -21.10 -9.22 17.21
CA VAL A 121 -20.44 -8.74 15.98
C VAL A 121 -18.92 -8.65 16.14
N GLN A 122 -18.40 -8.39 17.35
CA GLN A 122 -16.96 -8.32 17.64
C GLN A 122 -16.22 -9.62 17.28
N ALA A 123 -16.93 -10.75 17.19
CA ALA A 123 -16.34 -12.01 16.78
C ALA A 123 -15.74 -11.94 15.37
N VAL A 124 -16.15 -10.98 14.51
CA VAL A 124 -15.55 -10.78 13.17
C VAL A 124 -14.05 -10.45 13.24
N TRP A 125 -13.54 -9.96 14.38
CA TRP A 125 -12.10 -9.78 14.56
C TRP A 125 -11.32 -11.10 14.47
N PHE A 126 -11.97 -12.23 14.76
CA PHE A 126 -11.36 -13.54 14.57
C PHE A 126 -11.12 -13.88 13.09
N SER A 127 -11.91 -13.32 12.16
CA SER A 127 -11.75 -13.61 10.73
C SER A 127 -10.41 -13.10 10.20
N SER A 128 -9.85 -12.03 10.78
CA SER A 128 -8.53 -11.49 10.43
C SER A 128 -7.40 -12.51 10.57
N PHE A 129 -7.52 -13.52 11.44
CA PHE A 129 -6.52 -14.57 11.56
C PHE A 129 -6.40 -15.43 10.30
N PHE A 130 -7.47 -15.56 9.51
CA PHE A 130 -7.41 -16.29 8.24
C PHE A 130 -6.55 -15.57 7.20
N LEU A 131 -6.34 -14.25 7.33
CA LEU A 131 -5.37 -13.55 6.50
C LEU A 131 -3.93 -13.97 6.80
N LEU A 132 -3.64 -14.67 7.89
CA LEU A 132 -2.31 -15.27 8.07
C LEU A 132 -2.04 -16.38 7.04
N ILE A 133 -3.08 -16.97 6.45
CA ILE A 133 -3.02 -17.94 5.35
C ILE A 133 -2.84 -17.16 4.04
N GLY A 134 -1.68 -16.53 3.84
CA GLY A 134 -1.29 -15.87 2.59
C GLY A 134 -1.20 -14.35 2.64
N GLY A 135 -1.47 -13.71 3.77
CA GLY A 135 -1.30 -12.27 4.00
C GLY A 135 -2.28 -11.35 3.26
N GLY A 136 -3.32 -11.91 2.63
CA GLY A 136 -4.40 -11.17 1.97
C GLY A 136 -3.95 -10.24 0.84
N GLN A 137 -4.64 -9.09 0.72
CA GLN A 137 -4.43 -8.12 -0.35
C GLN A 137 -2.99 -7.60 -0.44
N ARG A 138 -2.34 -7.36 0.70
CA ARG A 138 -0.99 -6.80 0.75
C ARG A 138 0.01 -7.71 0.04
N ILE A 139 0.00 -8.99 0.38
CA ILE A 139 0.92 -9.98 -0.19
C ILE A 139 0.55 -10.30 -1.62
N PHE A 140 -0.75 -10.41 -1.92
CA PHE A 140 -1.23 -10.58 -3.29
C PHE A 140 -0.68 -9.50 -4.23
N ASN A 141 -0.85 -8.23 -3.86
CA ASN A 141 -0.36 -7.10 -4.66
C ASN A 141 1.17 -7.13 -4.80
N SER A 142 1.90 -7.43 -3.72
CA SER A 142 3.36 -7.55 -3.75
C SER A 142 3.86 -8.65 -4.70
N MET A 143 3.19 -9.80 -4.71
CA MET A 143 3.52 -10.90 -5.63
C MET A 143 3.26 -10.51 -7.09
N ILE A 144 2.15 -9.79 -7.38
CA ILE A 144 1.89 -9.30 -8.74
C ILE A 144 2.96 -8.30 -9.19
N PHE A 145 3.35 -7.34 -8.35
CA PHE A 145 4.44 -6.41 -8.68
C PHE A 145 5.75 -7.15 -8.93
N THR A 146 6.04 -8.19 -8.15
CA THR A 146 7.22 -9.04 -8.34
C THR A 146 7.18 -9.78 -9.68
N LEU A 147 6.06 -10.43 -10.01
CA LEU A 147 5.89 -11.12 -11.30
C LEU A 147 6.06 -10.18 -12.51
N VAL A 148 5.42 -9.01 -12.48
CA VAL A 148 5.51 -8.02 -13.55
C VAL A 148 6.93 -7.47 -13.66
N SER A 149 7.56 -7.13 -12.54
CA SER A 149 8.94 -6.60 -12.55
C SER A 149 9.98 -7.62 -13.01
N ASN A 150 9.76 -8.91 -12.73
CA ASN A 150 10.63 -10.01 -13.19
C ASN A 150 10.44 -10.37 -14.67
N ALA A 151 9.29 -10.04 -15.25
CA ALA A 151 8.98 -10.31 -16.66
C ALA A 151 9.47 -9.20 -17.62
N LEU A 152 9.75 -8.00 -17.11
CA LEU A 152 10.05 -6.82 -17.91
C LEU A 152 11.53 -6.47 -17.90
N ASP A 153 12.04 -6.04 -19.05
CA ASP A 153 13.35 -5.40 -19.16
C ASP A 153 13.36 -4.03 -18.48
N GLU A 154 14.54 -3.58 -18.04
CA GLU A 154 14.72 -2.34 -17.27
C GLU A 154 14.13 -1.11 -17.98
N ALA A 155 14.19 -1.06 -19.32
CA ALA A 155 13.67 0.06 -20.11
C ALA A 155 12.14 0.19 -20.07
N ASN A 156 11.41 -0.93 -19.99
CA ASN A 156 9.94 -0.95 -20.07
C ASN A 156 9.28 -1.09 -18.69
N ARG A 157 10.01 -1.59 -17.69
CA ARG A 157 9.49 -1.92 -16.35
C ARG A 157 8.69 -0.78 -15.73
N THR A 158 9.25 0.43 -15.73
CA THR A 158 8.64 1.60 -15.10
C THR A 158 7.28 1.95 -15.72
N THR A 159 7.16 1.93 -17.05
CA THR A 159 5.92 2.24 -17.75
C THR A 159 4.79 1.27 -17.43
N TYR A 160 5.06 -0.03 -17.41
CA TYR A 160 4.03 -1.03 -17.08
C TYR A 160 3.65 -1.00 -15.61
N LEU A 161 4.59 -0.75 -14.71
CA LEU A 161 4.29 -0.56 -13.28
C LEU A 161 3.38 0.66 -13.06
N TYR A 162 3.55 1.74 -13.84
CA TYR A 162 2.62 2.88 -13.82
C TYR A 162 1.21 2.50 -14.28
N TRP A 163 1.08 1.77 -15.39
CA TRP A 163 -0.23 1.28 -15.83
C TRP A 163 -0.88 0.37 -14.80
N LEU A 164 -0.09 -0.47 -14.13
CA LEU A 164 -0.56 -1.35 -13.08
C LEU A 164 -1.06 -0.52 -11.88
N ALA A 165 -0.32 0.51 -11.47
CA ALA A 165 -0.73 1.44 -10.41
C ALA A 165 -1.99 2.26 -10.77
N PHE A 166 -2.27 2.48 -12.06
CA PHE A 166 -3.48 3.17 -12.51
C PHE A 166 -4.76 2.31 -12.40
N GLY A 167 -4.66 0.99 -12.61
CA GLY A 167 -5.80 0.07 -12.64
C GLY A 167 -6.77 0.14 -11.43
N PRO A 168 -6.31 0.23 -10.18
CA PRO A 168 -7.17 0.35 -9.00
C PRO A 168 -8.06 1.60 -9.03
N HIS A 169 -7.58 2.71 -9.61
CA HIS A 169 -8.38 3.92 -9.75
C HIS A 169 -9.55 3.72 -10.70
N CYS A 170 -9.38 2.95 -11.78
CA CYS A 170 -10.50 2.57 -12.65
C CYS A 170 -11.53 1.71 -11.91
N MET A 171 -11.08 0.79 -11.05
CA MET A 171 -11.99 -0.06 -10.28
C MET A 171 -12.84 0.72 -9.27
N ARG A 172 -12.38 1.89 -8.81
CA ARG A 172 -13.17 2.79 -7.93
C ARG A 172 -14.44 3.35 -8.60
N PHE A 173 -14.59 3.24 -9.92
CA PHE A 173 -15.81 3.61 -10.64
C PHE A 173 -16.78 2.44 -10.81
N ILE A 174 -16.24 1.29 -11.20
CA ILE A 174 -17.04 0.15 -11.63
C ILE A 174 -17.53 -0.63 -10.41
N ALA A 175 -16.61 -1.00 -9.52
CA ALA A 175 -16.91 -1.92 -8.43
C ALA A 175 -17.94 -1.35 -7.43
N PRO A 176 -17.83 -0.09 -6.94
CA PRO A 176 -18.82 0.44 -6.00
C PRO A 176 -20.22 0.57 -6.61
N ARG A 177 -20.34 0.81 -7.92
CA ARG A 177 -21.65 0.89 -8.59
C ARG A 177 -22.31 -0.47 -8.74
N ILE A 178 -21.53 -1.50 -9.07
CA ILE A 178 -22.02 -2.89 -9.05
C ILE A 178 -22.42 -3.29 -7.63
N ALA A 179 -21.60 -2.94 -6.62
CA ALA A 179 -21.92 -3.20 -5.22
C ALA A 179 -23.27 -2.56 -4.81
N ALA A 180 -23.51 -1.31 -5.21
CA ALA A 180 -24.76 -0.62 -4.92
C ALA A 180 -25.98 -1.31 -5.53
N GLY A 181 -25.89 -1.76 -6.80
CA GLY A 181 -26.96 -2.49 -7.46
C GLY A 181 -27.26 -3.83 -6.77
N LEU A 182 -26.22 -4.59 -6.40
CA LEU A 182 -26.37 -5.88 -5.74
C LEU A 182 -26.91 -5.75 -4.31
N MET A 183 -26.48 -4.74 -3.55
CA MET A 183 -27.05 -4.46 -2.22
C MET A 183 -28.54 -4.13 -2.27
N GLY A 184 -29.05 -3.62 -3.40
CA GLY A 184 -30.48 -3.41 -3.62
C GLY A 184 -31.27 -4.71 -3.84
N VAL A 185 -30.61 -5.79 -4.26
CA VAL A 185 -31.22 -7.13 -4.40
C VAL A 185 -31.13 -7.90 -3.08
N GLY A 186 -29.97 -7.87 -2.42
CA GLY A 186 -29.78 -8.53 -1.13
C GLY A 186 -28.41 -8.23 -0.51
N LEU A 187 -28.31 -8.33 0.82
CA LEU A 187 -27.09 -7.99 1.56
C LEU A 187 -25.91 -8.91 1.20
N LEU A 188 -26.16 -10.18 0.89
CA LEU A 188 -25.12 -11.18 0.60
C LEU A 188 -24.72 -11.25 -0.87
N GLU A 189 -25.50 -10.66 -1.78
CA GLU A 189 -25.26 -10.73 -3.23
C GLU A 189 -23.88 -10.19 -3.67
N PRO A 190 -23.39 -9.05 -3.15
CA PRO A 190 -22.03 -8.58 -3.47
C PRO A 190 -20.95 -9.59 -3.07
N PHE A 191 -21.15 -10.31 -1.97
CA PHE A 191 -20.18 -11.28 -1.45
C PHE A 191 -20.09 -12.52 -2.32
N TRP A 192 -21.23 -13.05 -2.80
CA TRP A 192 -21.24 -14.18 -3.72
C TRP A 192 -20.57 -13.84 -5.05
N LEU A 193 -20.79 -12.64 -5.59
CA LEU A 193 -20.04 -12.17 -6.75
C LEU A 193 -18.54 -12.09 -6.46
N GLY A 194 -18.14 -11.52 -5.33
CA GLY A 194 -16.73 -11.44 -4.92
C GLY A 194 -16.06 -12.82 -4.80
N ILE A 195 -16.74 -13.79 -4.17
CA ILE A 195 -16.26 -15.18 -4.07
C ILE A 195 -16.14 -15.82 -5.45
N GLY A 196 -17.10 -15.60 -6.35
CA GLY A 196 -17.05 -16.07 -7.73
C GLY A 196 -15.86 -15.50 -8.51
N VAL A 197 -15.58 -14.20 -8.36
CA VAL A 197 -14.40 -13.55 -8.97
C VAL A 197 -13.10 -14.16 -8.42
N ILE A 198 -13.02 -14.44 -7.12
CA ILE A 198 -11.83 -15.07 -6.53
C ILE A 198 -11.66 -16.52 -7.01
N ALA A 199 -12.75 -17.27 -7.19
CA ALA A 199 -12.70 -18.61 -7.78
C ALA A 199 -12.21 -18.58 -9.23
N LEU A 200 -12.65 -17.58 -10.01
CA LEU A 200 -12.13 -17.34 -11.36
C LEU A 200 -10.63 -17.03 -11.33
N MET A 201 -10.18 -16.15 -10.43
CA MET A 201 -8.75 -15.84 -10.28
C MET A 201 -7.93 -17.08 -9.90
N SER A 202 -8.43 -17.90 -8.98
CA SER A 202 -7.80 -19.16 -8.57
C SER A 202 -7.63 -20.12 -9.75
N SER A 203 -8.57 -20.11 -10.70
CA SER A 203 -8.51 -20.89 -11.94
C SER A 203 -7.53 -20.31 -12.98
N ILE A 204 -7.27 -18.99 -12.94
CA ILE A 204 -6.33 -18.30 -13.84
C ILE A 204 -4.89 -18.41 -13.35
N ILE A 205 -4.62 -18.44 -12.04
CA ILE A 205 -3.26 -18.47 -11.47
C ILE A 205 -2.36 -19.59 -12.04
N PRO A 206 -2.83 -20.83 -12.27
CA PRO A 206 -2.00 -21.87 -12.88
C PRO A 206 -1.39 -21.46 -14.23
N LEU A 207 -2.07 -20.58 -14.99
CA LEU A 207 -1.65 -20.08 -16.30
C LEU A 207 -0.56 -19.00 -16.21
N VAL A 208 -0.28 -18.47 -15.02
CA VAL A 208 0.81 -17.49 -14.81
C VAL A 208 2.12 -18.11 -15.28
N VAL A 209 2.86 -17.38 -16.11
CA VAL A 209 4.19 -17.79 -16.55
C VAL A 209 5.19 -17.31 -15.51
N GLU A 210 5.89 -18.23 -14.87
CA GLU A 210 6.93 -17.92 -13.90
C GLU A 210 8.24 -17.64 -14.65
N SER A 211 8.91 -16.55 -14.30
CA SER A 211 10.21 -16.22 -14.90
C SER A 211 11.24 -17.18 -14.31
N ASN A 212 11.81 -18.06 -15.13
CA ASN A 212 12.77 -19.11 -14.76
C ASN A 212 14.15 -18.53 -14.32
N ARG A 213 14.19 -17.62 -13.34
CA ARG A 213 15.43 -17.14 -12.70
C ARG A 213 15.67 -17.82 -11.36
N THR A 214 15.66 -19.16 -11.36
CA THR A 214 16.45 -19.94 -10.41
C THR A 214 17.93 -19.79 -10.74
N ARG A 215 18.52 -18.65 -10.38
CA ARG A 215 19.94 -18.51 -10.02
C ARG A 215 20.10 -17.16 -9.32
N PRO A 216 20.55 -17.12 -8.04
CA PRO A 216 20.96 -15.85 -7.45
C PRO A 216 22.04 -15.27 -8.37
N ARG A 217 21.85 -14.04 -8.84
CA ARG A 217 22.89 -13.27 -9.52
C ARG A 217 24.03 -13.15 -8.50
N LYS A 218 25.05 -14.01 -8.59
CA LYS A 218 26.37 -13.66 -8.06
C LYS A 218 26.69 -12.33 -8.72
N ILE A 219 26.77 -11.28 -7.92
CA ILE A 219 27.35 -10.01 -8.35
C ILE A 219 28.76 -10.37 -8.82
N SER A 220 28.94 -10.49 -10.13
CA SER A 220 30.25 -10.69 -10.74
C SER A 220 30.99 -9.39 -10.53
N SER A 221 32.11 -9.45 -9.81
CA SER A 221 32.94 -8.32 -9.41
C SER A 221 33.63 -7.60 -10.58
N ASN A 222 33.19 -7.80 -11.83
CA ASN A 222 33.86 -7.31 -13.04
C ASN A 222 33.10 -6.24 -13.84
N ASP A 223 31.92 -5.79 -13.40
CA ASP A 223 31.18 -4.70 -14.08
C ASP A 223 31.39 -3.33 -13.39
N TYR A 224 32.63 -3.03 -13.02
CA TYR A 224 33.04 -1.64 -12.77
C TYR A 224 33.88 -1.17 -13.95
N LEU A 225 33.24 -0.49 -14.90
CA LEU A 225 33.94 0.43 -15.80
C LEU A 225 34.48 1.58 -14.92
N PRO A 226 35.80 1.84 -14.89
CA PRO A 226 36.33 2.98 -14.15
C PRO A 226 35.93 4.25 -14.90
N ILE A 227 35.10 5.07 -14.25
CA ILE A 227 34.84 6.44 -14.70
C ILE A 227 36.16 7.21 -14.53
N SER A 228 36.83 7.46 -15.66
CA SER A 228 37.96 8.38 -15.76
C SER A 228 37.52 9.78 -15.32
N ARG A 229 38.04 10.20 -14.17
CA ARG A 229 37.80 11.49 -13.53
C ARG A 229 38.54 12.58 -14.32
N SER A 230 37.84 13.29 -15.19
CA SER A 230 38.35 14.54 -15.79
C SER A 230 38.10 15.71 -14.83
N GLU A 231 39.00 15.90 -13.87
CA GLU A 231 39.10 17.18 -13.16
C GLU A 231 40.13 18.05 -13.91
N GLY A 232 39.61 18.96 -14.73
CA GLY A 232 40.39 20.07 -15.26
C GLY A 232 40.53 21.16 -14.21
N ARG A 233 41.76 21.48 -13.83
CA ARG A 233 42.15 22.80 -13.35
C ARG A 233 43.63 23.03 -13.66
N GLU A 234 43.88 23.92 -14.61
CA GLU A 234 45.18 24.53 -14.85
C GLU A 234 45.55 25.44 -13.67
N SER A 235 46.78 25.32 -13.19
CA SER A 235 47.78 26.41 -13.17
C SER A 235 49.08 25.91 -12.51
N GLU A 236 50.14 25.83 -13.34
CA GLU A 236 51.55 26.20 -13.11
C GLU A 236 52.13 25.99 -11.69
N THR A 237 53.32 25.41 -11.45
CA THR A 237 54.64 25.75 -12.01
C THR A 237 55.71 24.83 -11.37
N PHE A 238 56.85 24.65 -12.06
CA PHE A 238 58.21 24.57 -11.48
C PHE A 238 58.80 23.22 -10.99
N SER A 239 59.55 22.61 -11.92
CA SER A 239 61.01 22.34 -11.84
C SER A 239 61.57 20.94 -11.53
N ARG A 240 62.40 20.53 -12.50
CA ARG A 240 63.76 19.90 -12.43
C ARG A 240 63.87 18.45 -11.95
N SER A 241 64.18 17.52 -12.88
CA SER A 241 65.53 16.98 -13.21
C SER A 241 65.94 15.87 -12.24
N SER A 242 66.43 14.68 -12.61
CA SER A 242 67.39 14.32 -13.65
C SER A 242 67.68 12.80 -13.59
N SER A 243 68.05 12.18 -14.73
CA SER A 243 69.03 11.08 -14.95
C SER A 243 69.03 9.79 -14.08
N ARG A 244 69.31 8.56 -14.55
CA ARG A 244 70.13 8.03 -15.66
C ARG A 244 69.96 6.49 -15.72
N GLU A 245 70.18 5.91 -16.92
CA GLU A 245 70.82 4.62 -17.31
C GLU A 245 70.55 3.34 -16.47
N GLY A 246 70.35 2.12 -17.00
CA GLY A 246 70.54 1.51 -18.31
C GLY A 246 70.70 -0.02 -18.12
N SER A 247 70.63 -0.77 -19.23
CA SER A 247 71.03 -2.18 -19.42
C SER A 247 69.94 -3.27 -19.50
N GLU A 248 69.99 -3.92 -20.67
CA GLU A 248 69.22 -5.07 -21.15
C GLU A 248 69.49 -6.36 -20.36
N ASN A 249 68.49 -7.25 -20.31
CA ASN A 249 68.65 -8.68 -20.64
C ASN A 249 67.29 -9.39 -20.66
N ALA A 250 67.06 -10.12 -21.75
CA ALA A 250 65.89 -10.95 -21.99
C ALA A 250 65.94 -12.27 -21.19
N LEU A 251 64.86 -12.62 -20.49
CA LEU A 251 64.42 -14.00 -20.25
C LEU A 251 63.04 -14.00 -19.57
N ALA A 252 61.99 -14.45 -20.25
CA ALA A 252 60.80 -14.96 -19.56
C ALA A 252 61.16 -16.33 -18.93
N PRO A 253 60.78 -16.65 -17.68
CA PRO A 253 59.52 -17.39 -17.53
C PRO A 253 58.79 -17.32 -16.15
N ARG A 254 57.49 -17.67 -16.24
CA ARG A 254 56.60 -18.38 -15.28
C ARG A 254 55.98 -17.61 -14.08
N PRO A 255 54.65 -17.75 -13.90
CA PRO A 255 53.93 -17.18 -12.75
C PRO A 255 54.13 -18.03 -11.49
N ILE A 256 54.35 -17.34 -10.37
CA ILE A 256 54.50 -17.95 -9.04
C ILE A 256 53.12 -18.44 -8.56
N SER A 257 53.01 -19.76 -8.47
CA SER A 257 52.01 -20.44 -7.64
C SER A 257 52.28 -20.13 -6.17
N ARG A 258 51.31 -19.56 -5.44
CA ARG A 258 51.34 -19.56 -3.97
C ARG A 258 50.13 -20.34 -3.44
N GLN A 259 50.50 -21.47 -2.86
CA GLN A 259 49.76 -22.46 -2.07
C GLN A 259 48.36 -22.07 -1.61
N ALA A 260 47.40 -22.85 -2.10
CA ALA A 260 46.19 -23.19 -1.39
C ALA A 260 46.55 -23.95 -0.10
N SER A 261 46.43 -23.28 1.04
CA SER A 261 46.12 -23.95 2.30
C SER A 261 44.62 -24.19 2.31
N GLY A 262 44.23 -25.44 2.11
CA GLY A 262 42.85 -25.88 2.18
C GLY A 262 42.29 -25.70 3.59
N GLU A 263 41.36 -24.77 3.72
CA GLU A 263 40.23 -24.96 4.63
C GLU A 263 39.10 -25.53 3.78
N THR A 264 38.90 -26.84 3.90
CA THR A 264 37.63 -27.49 3.57
C THR A 264 36.48 -26.66 4.15
N PRO A 265 35.48 -26.22 3.36
CA PRO A 265 34.30 -25.62 3.95
C PRO A 265 33.59 -26.73 4.72
N SER A 266 33.73 -26.71 6.04
CA SER A 266 32.91 -27.50 6.93
C SER A 266 31.45 -27.20 6.59
N ARG A 267 30.74 -28.25 6.20
CA ARG A 267 29.29 -28.31 6.13
C ARG A 267 28.75 -28.18 7.55
N ASP A 268 28.61 -26.96 8.03
CA ASP A 268 27.84 -26.62 9.22
C ASP A 268 26.97 -25.40 8.92
N GLU A 269 25.90 -25.59 8.13
CA GLU A 269 24.75 -24.68 8.19
C GLU A 269 24.01 -24.97 9.51
N PRO A 270 23.93 -24.02 10.46
CA PRO A 270 23.01 -24.19 11.58
C PRO A 270 21.57 -23.91 11.09
N PRO A 271 20.58 -24.69 11.54
CA PRO A 271 19.21 -24.50 11.10
C PRO A 271 18.63 -23.19 11.65
N ASN A 272 17.95 -22.45 10.77
CA ASN A 272 16.81 -21.56 11.01
C ASN A 272 16.63 -20.97 12.42
N ASN A 273 17.29 -19.85 12.71
CA ASN A 273 16.80 -18.92 13.74
C ASN A 273 16.12 -17.73 13.07
N ILE A 274 14.88 -17.93 12.60
CA ILE A 274 13.99 -16.86 12.13
C ILE A 274 13.94 -15.73 13.17
N ARG A 275 13.89 -16.06 14.46
CA ARG A 275 13.94 -15.10 15.57
C ARG A 275 15.20 -14.23 15.55
N GLN A 276 16.37 -14.79 15.23
CA GLN A 276 17.63 -14.07 15.19
C GLN A 276 17.73 -13.19 13.92
N ARG A 277 17.11 -13.61 12.82
CA ARG A 277 17.02 -12.78 11.60
C ARG A 277 16.05 -11.62 11.79
N VAL A 278 14.91 -11.87 12.43
CA VAL A 278 13.92 -10.86 12.81
C VAL A 278 14.49 -9.89 13.84
N SER A 279 15.18 -10.36 14.89
CA SER A 279 15.76 -9.47 15.90
C SER A 279 16.89 -8.60 15.32
N LYS A 280 17.76 -9.17 14.48
CA LYS A 280 18.78 -8.39 13.75
C LYS A 280 18.14 -7.37 12.79
N PHE A 281 17.08 -7.75 12.08
CA PHE A 281 16.33 -6.83 11.20
C PHE A 281 15.68 -5.69 11.99
N LEU A 282 15.01 -5.97 13.12
CA LEU A 282 14.39 -4.96 13.98
C LEU A 282 15.44 -4.01 14.59
N LEU A 283 16.58 -4.53 15.06
CA LEU A 283 17.66 -3.72 15.64
C LEU A 283 18.36 -2.85 14.57
N ALA A 284 18.61 -3.39 13.38
CA ALA A 284 19.16 -2.63 12.26
C ALA A 284 18.21 -1.50 11.82
N ASN A 285 16.91 -1.80 11.71
CA ASN A 285 15.90 -0.78 11.41
C ASN A 285 15.82 0.29 12.49
N PHE A 286 16.00 -0.05 13.76
CA PHE A 286 15.98 0.93 14.85
C PHE A 286 17.14 1.93 14.76
N TYR A 287 18.35 1.45 14.46
CA TYR A 287 19.50 2.34 14.21
C TYR A 287 19.27 3.25 12.98
N ASP A 288 18.71 2.70 11.92
CA ASP A 288 18.38 3.45 10.70
C ASP A 288 17.33 4.53 10.97
N ILE A 289 16.26 4.19 11.67
CA ILE A 289 15.19 5.11 12.07
C ILE A 289 15.77 6.27 12.88
N THR A 290 16.56 5.98 13.93
CA THR A 290 17.13 7.04 14.79
C THR A 290 18.07 7.96 14.03
N THR A 291 18.81 7.44 13.05
CA THR A 291 19.69 8.24 12.18
C THR A 291 18.90 9.08 11.19
N PHE A 292 17.86 8.51 10.57
CA PHE A 292 17.03 9.19 9.57
C PHE A 292 16.16 10.28 10.17
N LEU A 293 15.64 10.07 11.39
CA LEU A 293 14.88 11.08 12.11
C LEU A 293 15.72 12.31 12.50
N ARG A 294 17.05 12.22 12.48
CA ARG A 294 17.94 13.38 12.69
C ARG A 294 18.10 14.26 11.45
N VAL A 295 17.79 13.74 10.25
CA VAL A 295 17.88 14.50 9.00
C VAL A 295 16.55 15.21 8.75
N PRO A 296 16.47 16.55 8.79
CA PRO A 296 15.19 17.27 8.75
C PRO A 296 14.35 16.97 7.49
N LYS A 297 14.99 16.81 6.33
CA LYS A 297 14.32 16.50 5.07
C LYS A 297 13.67 15.11 5.07
N VAL A 298 14.35 14.12 5.63
CA VAL A 298 13.87 12.74 5.72
C VAL A 298 12.80 12.64 6.80
N LEU A 299 12.99 13.31 7.95
CA LEU A 299 11.99 13.43 9.00
C LEU A 299 10.68 14.03 8.46
N PHE A 300 10.75 15.13 7.71
CA PHE A 300 9.57 15.73 7.08
C PHE A 300 8.83 14.73 6.21
N CYS A 301 9.55 13.99 5.36
CA CYS A 301 8.93 13.00 4.48
C CYS A 301 8.29 11.85 5.26
N LEU A 302 9.02 11.22 6.20
CA LEU A 302 8.51 10.11 7.00
C LEU A 302 7.30 10.50 7.85
N SER A 303 7.32 11.69 8.46
CA SER A 303 6.17 12.23 9.19
C SER A 303 4.98 12.48 8.27
N THR A 304 5.21 13.01 7.07
CA THR A 304 4.13 13.26 6.10
C THR A 304 3.50 11.95 5.62
N VAL A 305 4.29 10.90 5.39
CA VAL A 305 3.79 9.56 5.01
C VAL A 305 2.92 8.98 6.11
N PHE A 306 3.42 9.02 7.35
CA PHE A 306 2.70 8.52 8.52
C PHE A 306 1.35 9.23 8.71
N LEU A 307 1.38 10.57 8.69
CA LEU A 307 0.19 11.40 8.85
C LEU A 307 -0.79 11.26 7.67
N LYS A 308 -0.29 11.18 6.44
CA LYS A 308 -1.11 10.90 5.25
C LYS A 308 -1.89 9.61 5.43
N ARG A 309 -1.22 8.51 5.82
CA ARG A 309 -1.85 7.21 5.95
C ARG A 309 -2.96 7.20 7.01
N ILE A 310 -2.75 7.89 8.14
CA ILE A 310 -3.79 8.08 9.17
C ILE A 310 -4.94 8.94 8.63
N GLY A 311 -4.65 10.09 8.01
CA GLY A 311 -5.69 11.00 7.49
C GLY A 311 -6.56 10.33 6.43
N PHE A 312 -5.98 9.54 5.53
CA PHE A 312 -6.72 8.79 4.52
C PHE A 312 -7.62 7.70 5.11
N ALA A 313 -7.32 7.15 6.28
CA ALA A 313 -8.20 6.18 6.93
C ALA A 313 -9.58 6.78 7.26
N SER A 314 -9.67 8.10 7.54
CA SER A 314 -10.94 8.80 7.71
C SER A 314 -11.85 8.71 6.49
N SER A 315 -11.30 8.58 5.28
CA SER A 315 -12.11 8.43 4.06
C SER A 315 -12.88 7.10 4.02
N ALA A 316 -12.39 6.04 4.66
CA ALA A 316 -13.12 4.78 4.79
C ALA A 316 -14.34 4.90 5.72
N PHE A 317 -14.27 5.80 6.71
CA PHE A 317 -15.39 6.09 7.61
C PHE A 317 -16.39 7.11 7.06
N ALA A 318 -16.09 7.74 5.90
CA ALA A 318 -16.98 8.70 5.26
C ALA A 318 -18.32 8.08 4.85
N PHE A 319 -18.34 6.79 4.49
CA PHE A 319 -19.59 6.08 4.18
C PHE A 319 -20.55 6.09 5.37
N GLN A 320 -20.04 5.73 6.54
CA GLN A 320 -20.80 5.73 7.78
C GLN A 320 -21.25 7.14 8.16
N TYR A 321 -20.32 8.10 8.16
CA TYR A 321 -20.59 9.49 8.50
C TYR A 321 -21.69 10.11 7.62
N VAL A 322 -21.62 9.90 6.30
CA VAL A 322 -22.60 10.44 5.37
C VAL A 322 -23.96 9.79 5.54
N SER A 323 -24.00 8.48 5.80
CA SER A 323 -25.22 7.75 6.05
C SER A 323 -25.94 8.24 7.30
N GLU A 324 -25.19 8.46 8.39
CA GLU A 324 -25.72 8.95 9.67
C GLU A 324 -26.15 10.43 9.58
N ARG A 325 -25.32 11.30 8.97
CA ARG A 325 -25.54 12.75 8.97
C ARG A 325 -26.54 13.23 7.91
N PHE A 326 -26.57 12.60 6.74
CA PHE A 326 -27.45 13.00 5.62
C PHE A 326 -28.57 12.00 5.34
N GLY A 327 -28.68 10.94 6.13
CA GLY A 327 -29.71 9.90 5.95
C GLY A 327 -29.55 9.08 4.67
N TRP A 328 -28.36 9.10 4.05
CA TRP A 328 -28.11 8.31 2.86
C TRP A 328 -28.15 6.81 3.19
N GLN A 329 -28.79 6.02 2.34
CA GLN A 329 -28.66 4.57 2.44
C GLN A 329 -27.21 4.19 2.09
N LEU A 330 -26.63 3.21 2.78
CA LEU A 330 -25.22 2.85 2.65
C LEU A 330 -24.87 2.47 1.20
N HIS A 331 -25.78 1.86 0.45
CA HIS A 331 -25.53 1.58 -0.98
C HIS A 331 -25.35 2.85 -1.83
N GLN A 332 -25.98 3.98 -1.45
CA GLN A 332 -25.83 5.27 -2.13
C GLN A 332 -24.47 5.91 -1.82
N THR A 333 -23.90 5.65 -0.64
CA THR A 333 -22.59 6.19 -0.23
C THR A 333 -21.43 5.69 -1.10
N THR A 334 -21.65 4.65 -1.92
CA THR A 334 -20.70 4.20 -2.94
C THR A 334 -20.29 5.30 -3.93
N TRP A 335 -21.14 6.33 -4.14
CA TRP A 335 -20.79 7.51 -4.93
C TRP A 335 -19.58 8.27 -4.41
N LEU A 336 -19.33 8.26 -3.09
CA LEU A 336 -18.14 8.90 -2.50
C LEU A 336 -16.85 8.33 -3.08
N ARG A 337 -16.81 7.01 -3.27
CA ARG A 337 -15.65 6.31 -3.83
C ARG A 337 -15.46 6.59 -5.32
N VAL A 338 -16.57 6.71 -6.07
CA VAL A 338 -16.56 7.07 -7.49
C VAL A 338 -15.98 8.48 -7.69
N VAL A 339 -16.44 9.45 -6.90
CA VAL A 339 -15.98 10.84 -7.04
C VAL A 339 -14.55 11.04 -6.53
N SER A 340 -14.16 10.37 -5.44
CA SER A 340 -12.75 10.29 -5.03
C SER A 340 -11.87 9.63 -6.11
N GLY A 341 -12.36 8.57 -6.75
CA GLY A 341 -11.69 7.93 -7.89
C GLY A 341 -11.50 8.89 -9.07
N ALA A 342 -12.49 9.74 -9.36
CA ALA A 342 -12.38 10.76 -10.41
C ALA A 342 -11.31 11.81 -10.12
N GLY A 343 -11.22 12.26 -8.87
CA GLY A 343 -10.11 13.12 -8.45
C GLY A 343 -8.76 12.43 -8.67
N ALA A 344 -8.63 11.18 -8.22
CA ALA A 344 -7.39 10.41 -8.34
C ALA A 344 -6.93 10.22 -9.79
N ILE A 345 -7.85 9.92 -10.72
CA ILE A 345 -7.52 9.82 -12.15
C ILE A 345 -7.11 11.18 -12.71
N ALA A 346 -7.86 12.24 -12.39
CA ALA A 346 -7.56 13.57 -12.89
C ALA A 346 -6.16 14.04 -12.44
N ILE A 347 -5.78 13.84 -11.18
CA ILE A 347 -4.42 14.17 -10.72
C ILE A 347 -3.38 13.21 -11.30
N GLY A 348 -3.70 11.92 -11.49
CA GLY A 348 -2.78 10.96 -12.10
C GLY A 348 -2.39 11.32 -13.54
N ILE A 349 -3.27 12.01 -14.27
CA ILE A 349 -3.01 12.53 -15.63
C ILE A 349 -2.36 13.93 -15.55
N ALA A 350 -2.86 14.80 -14.67
CA ALA A 350 -2.41 16.19 -14.57
C ALA A 350 -1.01 16.31 -13.96
N ALA A 351 -0.70 15.55 -12.90
CA ALA A 351 0.59 15.64 -12.22
C ALA A 351 1.78 15.38 -13.15
N PRO A 352 1.87 14.26 -13.90
CA PRO A 352 3.03 14.02 -14.78
C PRO A 352 3.12 15.02 -15.94
N THR A 353 1.99 15.52 -16.45
CA THR A 353 1.98 16.52 -17.54
C THR A 353 2.48 17.87 -17.05
N ILE A 354 2.00 18.33 -15.88
CA ILE A 354 2.41 19.57 -15.24
C ILE A 354 3.89 19.49 -14.83
N THR A 355 4.33 18.41 -14.16
CA THR A 355 5.73 18.29 -13.72
C THR A 355 6.68 18.26 -14.92
N THR A 356 6.35 17.51 -15.98
CA THR A 356 7.16 17.48 -17.22
C THR A 356 7.24 18.86 -17.87
N TYR A 357 6.11 19.57 -17.94
CA TYR A 357 6.07 20.93 -18.50
C TYR A 357 6.95 21.90 -17.69
N VAL A 358 6.81 21.90 -16.37
CA VAL A 358 7.57 22.80 -15.47
C VAL A 358 9.07 22.47 -15.51
N ILE A 359 9.44 21.20 -15.52
CA ILE A 359 10.86 20.80 -15.67
C ILE A 359 11.43 21.26 -17.02
N ARG A 360 10.65 21.16 -18.11
CA ARG A 360 11.06 21.68 -19.43
C ARG A 360 11.28 23.19 -19.47
N THR A 361 10.60 23.95 -18.61
CA THR A 361 10.83 25.40 -18.46
C THR A 361 12.10 25.74 -17.68
N GLY A 362 12.88 24.75 -17.24
CA GLY A 362 14.16 24.94 -16.55
C GLY A 362 14.08 24.84 -15.02
N ALA A 363 12.97 24.36 -14.47
CA ALA A 363 12.82 24.21 -13.02
C ALA A 363 13.63 23.04 -12.46
N TYR A 364 14.20 23.23 -11.26
CA TYR A 364 14.97 22.19 -10.56
C TYR A 364 14.03 21.08 -10.02
N PRO A 365 14.19 19.80 -10.41
CA PRO A 365 13.20 18.75 -10.11
C PRO A 365 12.83 18.58 -8.63
N PRO A 366 13.77 18.61 -7.66
CA PRO A 366 13.41 18.51 -6.23
C PRO A 366 12.52 19.65 -5.72
N LEU A 367 12.62 20.85 -6.32
CA LEU A 367 11.73 21.98 -5.98
C LEU A 367 10.33 21.78 -6.57
N VAL A 368 10.24 21.13 -7.73
CA VAL A 368 8.95 20.76 -8.35
C VAL A 368 8.26 19.71 -7.48
N ASP A 369 8.98 18.69 -7.01
CA ASP A 369 8.43 17.67 -6.11
C ASP A 369 7.98 18.29 -4.78
N LEU A 370 8.79 19.16 -4.17
CA LEU A 370 8.42 19.84 -2.93
C LEU A 370 7.20 20.76 -3.11
N SER A 371 7.10 21.46 -4.23
CA SER A 371 5.92 22.28 -4.56
C SER A 371 4.68 21.41 -4.79
N SER A 372 4.84 20.25 -5.42
CA SER A 372 3.77 19.27 -5.62
C SER A 372 3.28 18.69 -4.28
N ILE A 373 4.21 18.37 -3.37
CA ILE A 373 3.87 17.94 -1.99
C ILE A 373 3.08 19.04 -1.30
N ARG A 374 3.56 20.29 -1.29
CA ARG A 374 2.87 21.43 -0.65
C ARG A 374 1.47 21.64 -1.23
N ALA A 375 1.32 21.61 -2.56
CA ALA A 375 0.03 21.76 -3.20
C ALA A 375 -0.93 20.63 -2.81
N ALA A 376 -0.46 19.38 -2.80
CA ALA A 376 -1.26 18.23 -2.39
C ALA A 376 -1.69 18.31 -0.92
N LEU A 377 -0.78 18.71 -0.01
CA LEU A 377 -1.10 18.93 1.41
C LEU A 377 -2.16 20.03 1.59
N THR A 378 -2.01 21.18 0.93
CA THR A 378 -3.02 22.25 0.99
C THR A 378 -4.37 21.79 0.47
N ILE A 379 -4.41 21.09 -0.66
CA ILE A 379 -5.66 20.55 -1.22
C ILE A 379 -6.31 19.56 -0.25
N LEU A 380 -5.52 18.66 0.34
CA LEU A 380 -6.00 17.69 1.31
C LEU A 380 -6.53 18.35 2.58
N CYS A 381 -5.79 19.33 3.13
CA CYS A 381 -6.22 20.14 4.27
C CYS A 381 -7.59 20.77 4.01
N VAL A 382 -7.73 21.51 2.90
CA VAL A 382 -9.00 22.14 2.51
C VAL A 382 -10.11 21.13 2.29
N SER A 383 -9.82 19.98 1.66
CA SER A 383 -10.83 18.97 1.35
C SER A 383 -11.33 18.25 2.61
N PHE A 384 -10.45 17.89 3.53
CA PHE A 384 -10.86 17.30 4.80
C PHE A 384 -11.60 18.31 5.69
N PHE A 385 -11.18 19.58 5.70
CA PHE A 385 -11.91 20.65 6.39
C PHE A 385 -13.32 20.84 5.82
N ALA A 386 -13.46 20.85 4.49
CA ALA A 386 -14.75 20.93 3.81
C ALA A 386 -15.65 19.72 4.11
N THR A 387 -15.06 18.52 4.25
CA THR A 387 -15.78 17.30 4.65
C THR A 387 -16.32 17.40 6.08
N TRP A 388 -15.52 17.91 7.01
CA TRP A 388 -15.95 18.17 8.38
C TRP A 388 -17.08 19.20 8.44
N LYS A 389 -16.93 20.33 7.74
CA LYS A 389 -17.91 21.41 7.76
C LYS A 389 -19.14 21.17 6.86
N ALA A 390 -19.21 20.02 6.18
CA ALA A 390 -20.27 19.64 5.28
C ALA A 390 -21.70 19.90 5.82
N ALA A 391 -22.41 20.83 5.18
CA ALA A 391 -23.82 21.12 5.43
C ALA A 391 -24.75 20.57 4.33
N SER A 392 -24.19 20.16 3.19
CA SER A 392 -24.95 19.59 2.07
C SER A 392 -24.20 18.40 1.47
N SER A 393 -24.95 17.49 0.86
CA SER A 393 -24.35 16.34 0.16
C SER A 393 -23.43 16.78 -0.99
N ALA A 394 -23.77 17.87 -1.69
CA ALA A 394 -22.95 18.40 -2.78
C ALA A 394 -21.55 18.83 -2.28
N MET A 395 -21.47 19.44 -1.10
CA MET A 395 -20.18 19.85 -0.51
C MET A 395 -19.31 18.64 -0.18
N ILE A 396 -19.90 17.53 0.29
CA ILE A 396 -19.16 16.28 0.51
C ILE A 396 -18.68 15.66 -0.81
N MET A 397 -19.50 15.67 -1.85
CA MET A 397 -19.06 15.15 -3.14
C MET A 397 -17.86 15.94 -3.67
N PHE A 398 -17.91 17.28 -3.58
CA PHE A 398 -16.79 18.14 -3.97
C PHE A 398 -15.54 17.88 -3.12
N SER A 399 -15.69 17.72 -1.80
CA SER A 399 -14.55 17.43 -0.93
C SER A 399 -13.95 16.05 -1.18
N MET A 400 -14.76 15.03 -1.47
CA MET A 400 -14.27 13.69 -1.85
C MET A 400 -13.46 13.73 -3.15
N PHE A 401 -13.86 14.56 -4.11
CA PHE A 401 -13.09 14.79 -5.34
C PHE A 401 -11.71 15.36 -5.02
N GLY A 402 -11.65 16.37 -4.15
CA GLY A 402 -10.40 16.96 -3.66
C GLY A 402 -9.52 15.98 -2.86
N ILE A 403 -10.12 15.12 -2.02
CA ILE A 403 -9.39 14.02 -1.36
C ILE A 403 -8.78 13.07 -2.39
N GLY A 404 -9.47 12.83 -3.51
CA GLY A 404 -8.94 12.10 -4.66
C GLY A 404 -7.62 12.67 -5.21
N PHE A 405 -7.46 14.00 -5.25
CA PHE A 405 -6.20 14.63 -5.67
C PHE A 405 -5.02 14.29 -4.75
N GLY A 406 -5.28 14.00 -3.48
CA GLY A 406 -4.25 13.61 -2.53
C GLY A 406 -3.59 12.26 -2.81
N GLU A 407 -4.14 11.43 -3.70
CA GLU A 407 -3.47 10.20 -4.16
C GLU A 407 -2.15 10.53 -4.88
N GLY A 408 -2.04 11.72 -5.49
CA GLY A 408 -0.80 12.22 -6.10
C GLY A 408 0.32 12.56 -5.10
N LEU A 409 0.03 12.62 -3.79
CA LEU A 409 1.03 12.92 -2.76
C LEU A 409 2.06 11.79 -2.59
N GLU A 410 1.66 10.53 -2.77
CA GLU A 410 2.57 9.39 -2.58
C GLU A 410 3.77 9.39 -3.54
N PRO A 411 3.57 9.46 -4.87
CA PRO A 411 4.70 9.47 -5.79
C PRO A 411 5.60 10.69 -5.60
N ALA A 412 5.02 11.84 -5.23
CA ALA A 412 5.81 13.04 -4.92
C ALA A 412 6.69 12.86 -3.67
N LEU A 413 6.17 12.22 -2.61
CA LEU A 413 6.96 11.87 -1.42
C LEU A 413 8.05 10.85 -1.73
N GLN A 414 7.77 9.84 -2.55
CA GLN A 414 8.75 8.83 -2.96
C GLN A 414 9.87 9.42 -3.83
N GLY A 415 9.54 10.36 -4.73
CA GLY A 415 10.53 11.13 -5.49
C GLY A 415 11.40 11.99 -4.59
N PHE A 416 10.78 12.77 -3.70
CA PHE A 416 11.49 13.66 -2.78
C PHE A 416 12.39 12.91 -1.79
N ILE A 417 11.94 11.78 -1.22
CA ILE A 417 12.74 11.01 -0.26
C ILE A 417 13.97 10.37 -0.92
N SER A 418 13.84 9.95 -2.20
CA SER A 418 14.95 9.40 -2.97
C SER A 418 16.06 10.42 -3.17
N PHE A 419 15.70 11.68 -3.40
CA PHE A 419 16.65 12.79 -3.47
C PHE A 419 17.19 13.19 -2.08
N ALA A 420 16.31 13.33 -1.08
CA ALA A 420 16.69 13.78 0.26
C ALA A 420 17.67 12.84 0.97
N ALA A 421 17.70 11.57 0.56
CA ALA A 421 18.53 10.53 1.12
C ALA A 421 19.62 10.03 0.15
N GLU A 422 20.07 10.86 -0.80
CA GLU A 422 21.10 10.51 -1.80
C GLU A 422 22.42 9.98 -1.17
N SER A 423 22.75 10.43 0.05
CA SER A 423 23.92 9.96 0.81
C SER A 423 23.69 8.64 1.57
N ILE A 424 22.48 8.09 1.50
CA ILE A 424 22.04 6.87 2.18
C ILE A 424 21.63 5.85 1.12
N SER A 425 21.83 4.56 1.36
CA SER A 425 21.35 3.54 0.43
C SER A 425 19.82 3.63 0.25
N SER A 426 19.34 3.79 -0.98
CA SER A 426 17.90 3.95 -1.27
C SER A 426 17.04 2.83 -0.67
N SER A 427 17.53 1.60 -0.66
CA SER A 427 16.83 0.44 -0.07
C SER A 427 16.52 0.60 1.43
N ARG A 428 17.45 1.14 2.23
CA ARG A 428 17.23 1.40 3.67
C ARG A 428 16.15 2.46 3.88
N VAL A 429 16.16 3.52 3.06
CA VAL A 429 15.19 4.62 3.14
C VAL A 429 13.77 4.14 2.82
N PHE A 430 13.61 3.38 1.73
CA PHE A 430 12.31 2.81 1.36
C PHE A 430 11.83 1.74 2.35
N THR A 431 12.74 1.01 3.00
CA THR A 431 12.38 0.09 4.08
C THR A 431 11.82 0.85 5.29
N THR A 432 12.46 1.95 5.69
CA THR A 432 11.96 2.82 6.76
C THR A 432 10.65 3.50 6.37
N TYR A 433 10.50 3.95 5.12
CA TYR A 433 9.24 4.48 4.59
C TYR A 433 8.10 3.47 4.79
N ALA A 434 8.30 2.23 4.33
CA ALA A 434 7.30 1.18 4.44
C ALA A 434 6.97 0.83 5.90
N PHE A 435 7.95 0.92 6.81
CA PHE A 435 7.73 0.75 8.24
C PHE A 435 6.81 1.83 8.82
N PHE A 436 7.04 3.11 8.48
CA PHE A 436 6.18 4.21 8.95
C PHE A 436 4.76 4.10 8.38
N ASP A 437 4.63 3.78 7.09
CA ASP A 437 3.31 3.53 6.46
C ASP A 437 2.56 2.38 7.15
N ALA A 438 3.25 1.27 7.43
CA ALA A 438 2.70 0.14 8.17
C ALA A 438 2.26 0.51 9.60
N ALA A 439 3.09 1.25 10.34
CA ALA A 439 2.78 1.68 11.70
C ALA A 439 1.57 2.64 11.73
N ALA A 440 1.47 3.53 10.74
CA ALA A 440 0.33 4.41 10.58
C ALA A 440 -0.96 3.62 10.30
N GLU A 441 -0.92 2.64 9.40
CA GLU A 441 -2.09 1.82 9.10
C GLU A 441 -2.59 1.01 10.31
N LEU A 442 -1.67 0.49 11.12
CA LEU A 442 -2.02 -0.22 12.36
C LEU A 442 -2.69 0.67 13.40
N THR A 443 -2.33 1.96 13.44
CA THR A 443 -2.86 2.90 14.44
C THR A 443 -4.13 3.61 13.96
N ALA A 444 -4.29 3.78 12.65
CA ALA A 444 -5.32 4.60 12.06
C ALA A 444 -6.75 4.11 12.37
N GLY A 445 -7.01 2.81 12.28
CA GLY A 445 -8.37 2.25 12.43
C GLY A 445 -9.05 2.63 13.76
N PRO A 446 -8.52 2.21 14.93
CA PRO A 446 -9.08 2.56 16.24
C PRO A 446 -9.05 4.05 16.53
N LEU A 447 -8.01 4.78 16.08
CA LEU A 447 -7.89 6.22 16.28
C LEU A 447 -9.03 6.96 15.58
N ILE A 448 -9.21 6.71 14.28
CA ILE A 448 -10.28 7.33 13.48
C ILE A 448 -11.66 6.90 13.97
N ALA A 449 -11.85 5.63 14.34
CA ALA A 449 -13.10 5.15 14.91
C ALA A 449 -13.50 5.90 16.19
N ARG A 450 -12.52 6.18 17.07
CA ARG A 450 -12.73 6.96 18.29
C ARG A 450 -13.01 8.43 17.99
N LEU A 451 -12.28 9.03 17.05
CA LEU A 451 -12.51 10.42 16.64
C LEU A 451 -13.89 10.60 16.00
N LEU A 452 -14.36 9.62 15.22
CA LEU A 452 -15.71 9.64 14.64
C LEU A 452 -16.79 9.51 15.71
N ALA A 453 -16.55 8.79 16.81
CA ALA A 453 -17.53 8.66 17.89
C ALA A 453 -17.75 9.96 18.69
N ILE A 454 -16.86 10.95 18.57
CA ILE A 454 -16.97 12.22 19.29
C ILE A 454 -18.20 13.01 18.79
N GLY A 455 -18.97 13.57 19.72
CA GLY A 455 -20.17 14.37 19.44
C GLY A 455 -21.43 13.56 19.15
N ARG A 456 -21.31 12.23 19.03
CA ARG A 456 -22.46 11.37 18.71
C ARG A 456 -23.35 11.18 19.94
N THR A 457 -24.61 11.60 19.83
CA THR A 457 -25.68 11.37 20.81
C THR A 457 -26.93 10.83 20.09
N GLU A 458 -27.98 10.42 20.81
CA GLU A 458 -29.18 9.86 20.16
C GLU A 458 -29.85 10.85 19.20
N ASP A 459 -29.77 12.16 19.47
CA ASP A 459 -30.38 13.21 18.65
C ASP A 459 -29.37 13.92 17.72
N HIS A 460 -28.07 13.65 17.87
CA HIS A 460 -27.01 14.34 17.15
C HIS A 460 -26.04 13.34 16.49
N PRO A 461 -25.91 13.35 15.15
CA PRO A 461 -24.97 12.48 14.47
C PRO A 461 -23.53 12.82 14.88
N SER A 462 -22.56 11.98 14.52
CA SER A 462 -21.14 12.31 14.70
C SER A 462 -20.79 13.75 14.27
N ASP A 463 -19.97 14.44 15.06
CA ASP A 463 -19.41 15.75 14.72
C ASP A 463 -18.40 15.68 13.56
N GLY A 464 -17.99 14.47 13.15
CA GLY A 464 -17.01 14.27 12.08
C GLY A 464 -15.60 14.72 12.48
N VAL A 465 -15.25 14.73 13.76
CA VAL A 465 -13.96 15.23 14.28
C VAL A 465 -12.77 14.50 13.63
N CYS A 466 -12.92 13.25 13.19
CA CYS A 466 -11.90 12.56 12.42
C CYS A 466 -11.46 13.30 11.14
N PHE A 467 -12.40 13.97 10.45
CA PHE A 467 -12.10 14.76 9.26
C PHE A 467 -11.39 16.08 9.62
N LEU A 468 -11.78 16.71 10.73
CA LEU A 468 -11.07 17.88 11.24
C LEU A 468 -9.64 17.53 11.66
N ALA A 469 -9.44 16.43 12.38
CA ALA A 469 -8.12 15.94 12.75
C ALA A 469 -7.27 15.64 11.50
N SER A 470 -7.87 14.99 10.49
CA SER A 470 -7.21 14.74 9.21
C SER A 470 -6.81 16.03 8.50
N SER A 471 -7.65 17.07 8.55
CA SER A 471 -7.32 18.40 8.01
C SER A 471 -6.14 19.05 8.72
N VAL A 472 -5.97 18.82 10.02
CA VAL A 472 -4.83 19.36 10.80
C VAL A 472 -3.54 18.59 10.54
N TYR A 473 -3.64 17.32 10.14
CA TYR A 473 -2.48 16.49 9.79
C TYR A 473 -1.81 16.90 8.47
N PHE A 474 -2.57 17.53 7.56
CA PHE A 474 -2.11 18.02 6.26
C PHE A 474 -1.82 19.52 6.30
#